data_AF-A0A081ASU6-F1
#
_entry.id   AF-A0A081ASU6-F1
#
_cell.length_a   1.000
_cell.length_b   1.000
_cell.length_c   1.000
_cell.angle_alpha   90.00
_cell.angle_beta   90.00
_cell.angle_gamma   90.00
#
_symmetry.space_group_name_H-M   'P 1'
#
loop_
_entity.id
_entity.type
_entity.pdbx_description
1 polymer ?
#
loop_
_entity_poly.entity_id
_entity_poly.type
_entity_poly.pdbx_seq_one_letter_code
_entity_poly.pdbx_strand_id
1 'polypeptide(L)'
;MRILRLLVASLLPLLVSTSPVNTIPPSRNDVCLDDASIPSISTILNTNTPMTSTSSSEKKNLPVFFFHGLTGNSTEGFNYQANLTAEGRVFVPLAFCERECSLTALNIQVPMAIAAVREVVANDERFASGYIFIGHSQGAMMARAVIEQMDDHKVHTF
;
A
#
# COMPACT_ATOMS: atom_id res chain seq x y z
N MET A 1 37.12 39.68 -32.41
CA MET A 1 37.95 39.67 -31.18
C MET A 1 37.38 40.64 -30.16
N ARG A 2 36.83 40.14 -29.05
CA ARG A 2 37.08 40.58 -27.66
C ARG A 2 36.03 39.97 -26.74
N ILE A 3 36.46 38.90 -26.09
CA ILE A 3 35.80 38.20 -25.00
C ILE A 3 35.99 39.07 -23.76
N LEU A 4 34.92 39.40 -23.03
CA LEU A 4 35.04 39.89 -21.67
C LEU A 4 34.17 39.03 -20.76
N ARG A 5 34.82 38.08 -20.09
CA ARG A 5 34.27 37.32 -18.97
C ARG A 5 34.20 38.23 -17.75
N LEU A 6 33.03 38.34 -17.14
CA LEU A 6 32.89 38.85 -15.77
C LEU A 6 32.28 37.74 -14.92
N LEU A 7 33.16 37.13 -14.12
CA LEU A 7 32.84 36.25 -13.01
C LEU A 7 32.12 37.08 -11.94
N VAL A 8 30.84 36.80 -11.71
CA VAL A 8 30.14 37.23 -10.50
C VAL A 8 30.10 36.02 -9.56
N ALA A 9 31.04 35.99 -8.63
CA ALA A 9 30.99 35.06 -7.51
C ALA A 9 29.90 35.54 -6.54
N SER A 10 28.74 34.89 -6.55
CA SER A 10 27.71 35.14 -5.53
C SER A 10 28.19 34.52 -4.21
N LEU A 11 28.62 35.34 -3.27
CA LEU A 11 28.69 34.93 -1.86
C LEU A 11 27.25 34.81 -1.33
N LEU A 12 26.75 33.58 -1.22
CA LEU A 12 25.59 33.28 -0.38
C LEU A 12 26.07 33.09 1.07
N PRO A 13 25.48 33.77 2.07
CA PRO A 13 25.68 33.38 3.45
C PRO A 13 24.89 32.07 3.72
N LEU A 14 25.61 31.01 4.07
CA LEU A 14 25.05 29.80 4.65
C LEU A 14 24.46 30.15 6.03
N LEU A 15 23.14 30.41 6.08
CA LEU A 15 22.40 30.34 7.35
C LEU A 15 22.32 28.89 7.78
N VAL A 16 23.21 28.50 8.68
CA VAL A 16 23.07 27.26 9.44
C VAL A 16 21.95 27.48 10.45
N SER A 17 20.75 26.98 10.14
CA SER A 17 19.69 26.85 11.13
C SER A 17 20.01 25.67 12.04
N THR A 18 20.52 25.95 13.24
CA THR A 18 20.62 24.93 14.28
C THR A 18 19.23 24.71 14.87
N SER A 19 18.58 23.60 14.50
CA SER A 19 17.38 23.15 15.19
C SER A 19 17.71 22.86 16.67
N PRO A 20 16.84 23.24 17.63
CA PRO A 20 17.03 22.83 19.02
C PRO A 20 16.87 21.32 19.12
N VAL A 21 17.87 20.66 19.73
CA VAL A 21 17.79 19.27 20.15
C VAL A 21 16.80 19.20 21.31
N ASN A 22 15.57 18.75 21.01
CA ASN A 22 14.64 18.34 22.05
C ASN A 22 15.12 16.99 22.59
N THR A 23 15.68 16.99 23.79
CA THR A 23 15.96 15.78 24.57
C THR A 23 14.64 15.17 25.03
N ILE A 24 14.10 14.26 24.21
CA ILE A 24 13.03 13.35 24.62
C ILE A 24 13.65 12.33 25.58
N PRO A 25 13.13 12.15 26.81
CA PRO A 25 13.57 11.07 27.68
C PRO A 25 13.22 9.72 27.03
N PRO A 26 14.07 8.69 27.12
CA PRO A 26 13.74 7.39 26.56
C PRO A 26 12.52 6.84 27.30
N SER A 27 11.39 6.79 26.59
CA SER A 27 10.23 6.00 27.00
C SER A 27 10.65 4.54 26.93
N ARG A 28 11.21 4.05 28.03
CA ARG A 28 11.46 2.65 28.34
C ARG A 28 10.19 1.86 28.08
N ASN A 29 10.13 1.20 26.93
CA ASN A 29 9.32 0.03 26.64
C ASN A 29 10.10 -0.82 25.62
N ASP A 30 11.33 -1.19 25.99
CA ASP A 30 11.99 -2.35 25.41
C ASP A 30 11.24 -3.59 25.89
N VAL A 31 10.15 -3.93 25.21
CA VAL A 31 9.57 -5.28 25.31
C VAL A 31 10.44 -6.15 24.42
N CYS A 32 11.50 -6.70 24.99
CA CYS A 32 12.12 -7.87 24.42
C CYS A 32 11.03 -8.96 24.36
N LEU A 33 10.71 -9.42 23.16
CA LEU A 33 9.91 -10.63 23.01
C LEU A 33 10.78 -11.79 23.48
N ASP A 34 10.54 -12.25 24.71
CA ASP A 34 11.13 -13.47 25.21
C ASP A 34 10.54 -14.64 24.40
N ASP A 35 11.40 -15.38 23.69
CA ASP A 35 11.11 -16.53 22.82
C ASP A 35 10.50 -17.75 23.54
N ALA A 36 9.99 -17.59 24.78
CA ALA A 36 9.66 -18.68 25.68
C ALA A 36 8.17 -18.84 26.02
N SER A 37 7.25 -18.13 25.34
CA SER A 37 5.81 -18.16 25.68
C SER A 37 4.87 -18.55 24.53
N ILE A 38 5.25 -19.52 23.69
CA ILE A 38 4.27 -20.19 22.82
C ILE A 38 3.82 -21.50 23.49
N PRO A 39 2.62 -21.56 24.11
CA PRO A 39 2.03 -22.83 24.49
C PRO A 39 1.63 -23.59 23.22
N SER A 40 2.20 -24.77 23.03
CA SER A 40 1.84 -25.70 21.95
C SER A 40 0.41 -26.20 22.15
N ILE A 41 -0.57 -25.54 21.51
CA ILE A 41 -1.94 -26.08 21.41
C ILE A 41 -1.97 -27.03 20.21
N SER A 42 -1.66 -28.30 20.48
CA SER A 42 -2.16 -29.40 19.67
C SER A 42 -3.53 -29.81 20.20
N THR A 43 -4.41 -30.31 19.32
CA THR A 43 -5.77 -30.86 19.56
C THR A 43 -6.86 -29.77 19.70
N ILE A 44 -7.99 -29.71 18.98
CA ILE A 44 -8.83 -30.70 18.27
C ILE A 44 -9.59 -29.93 17.16
N LEU A 45 -9.45 -30.27 15.88
CA LEU A 45 -10.44 -29.89 14.85
C LEU A 45 -11.33 -31.11 14.61
N ASN A 46 -12.54 -31.09 15.16
CA ASN A 46 -13.60 -32.01 14.77
C ASN A 46 -14.05 -31.64 13.35
N THR A 47 -13.61 -32.44 12.39
CA THR A 47 -14.19 -32.56 11.05
C THR A 47 -15.62 -33.04 11.21
N ASN A 48 -16.61 -32.18 10.93
CA ASN A 48 -17.94 -32.52 10.38
C ASN A 48 -18.79 -31.25 10.24
N THR A 49 -18.30 -30.27 9.49
CA THR A 49 -19.16 -29.25 8.89
C THR A 49 -19.07 -29.48 7.39
N PRO A 50 -20.19 -29.66 6.65
CA PRO A 50 -20.15 -29.63 5.21
C PRO A 50 -19.73 -28.22 4.81
N MET A 51 -18.44 -28.04 4.58
CA MET A 51 -17.91 -26.86 3.93
C MET A 51 -18.46 -26.95 2.51
N THR A 52 -19.51 -26.18 2.22
CA THR A 52 -19.89 -25.89 0.85
C THR A 52 -18.65 -25.31 0.20
N SER A 53 -17.90 -26.16 -0.48
CA SER A 53 -16.70 -25.82 -1.22
C SER A 53 -17.16 -25.07 -2.46
N THR A 54 -17.56 -23.81 -2.28
CA THR A 54 -17.54 -22.86 -3.39
C THR A 54 -16.11 -22.86 -3.92
N SER A 55 -16.04 -23.18 -5.19
CA SER A 55 -14.91 -23.81 -5.83
C SER A 55 -13.60 -23.04 -5.63
N SER A 56 -12.49 -23.76 -5.52
CA SER A 56 -11.15 -23.21 -5.71
C SER A 56 -10.97 -22.47 -7.05
N SER A 57 -11.94 -22.56 -7.97
CA SER A 57 -12.00 -21.83 -9.22
C SER A 57 -12.47 -20.38 -9.07
N GLU A 58 -13.29 -20.05 -8.07
CA GLU A 58 -13.79 -18.67 -7.87
C GLU A 58 -12.69 -17.73 -7.36
N LYS A 59 -11.79 -18.23 -6.50
CA LYS A 59 -10.63 -17.46 -6.02
C LYS A 59 -9.60 -17.16 -7.11
N LYS A 60 -9.51 -18.00 -8.16
CA LYS A 60 -8.51 -17.85 -9.22
C LYS A 60 -8.69 -16.60 -10.08
N ASN A 61 -9.91 -16.04 -10.12
CA ASN A 61 -10.25 -14.95 -11.05
C ASN A 61 -10.68 -13.66 -10.35
N LEU A 62 -10.38 -13.51 -9.05
CA LEU A 62 -10.73 -12.29 -8.33
C LEU A 62 -10.15 -11.05 -9.02
N PRO A 63 -10.91 -9.94 -9.10
CA PRO A 63 -10.40 -8.69 -9.64
C PRO A 63 -9.27 -8.14 -8.77
N VAL A 64 -8.41 -7.31 -9.37
CA VAL A 64 -7.18 -6.82 -8.75
C VAL A 64 -7.19 -5.31 -8.67
N PHE A 65 -6.90 -4.78 -7.47
CA PHE A 65 -6.52 -3.40 -7.29
C PHE A 65 -5.01 -3.24 -7.32
N PHE A 66 -4.52 -2.22 -8.01
CA PHE A 66 -3.12 -1.86 -8.02
C PHE A 66 -2.85 -0.53 -7.32
N PHE A 67 -1.89 -0.54 -6.41
CA PHE A 67 -1.43 0.62 -5.64
C PHE A 67 -0.04 1.03 -6.15
N HIS A 68 0.08 2.26 -6.67
CA HIS A 68 1.35 2.79 -7.15
C HIS A 68 2.31 3.15 -6.01
N GLY A 69 3.59 3.35 -6.36
CA GLY A 69 4.63 3.74 -5.40
C GLY A 69 4.88 5.25 -5.33
N LEU A 70 5.92 5.62 -4.57
CA LEU A 70 6.43 6.99 -4.47
C LEU A 70 6.71 7.59 -5.86
N THR A 71 6.30 8.84 -6.05
CA THR A 71 6.39 9.63 -7.29
C THR A 71 5.75 9.00 -8.54
N GLY A 72 5.14 7.82 -8.39
CA GLY A 72 4.48 7.07 -9.45
C GLY A 72 3.02 7.48 -9.63
N ASN A 73 2.32 6.74 -10.49
CA ASN A 73 0.91 6.94 -10.77
C ASN A 73 0.26 5.61 -11.19
N SER A 74 -1.03 5.63 -11.47
CA SER A 74 -1.86 4.49 -11.87
C SER A 74 -1.34 3.74 -13.12
N THR A 75 -0.59 4.38 -14.02
CA THR A 75 -0.08 3.72 -15.23
C THR A 75 1.11 2.80 -14.98
N GLU A 76 1.80 2.92 -13.85
CA GLU A 76 3.00 2.14 -13.53
C GLU A 76 2.71 0.64 -13.33
N GLY A 77 1.43 0.26 -13.20
CA GLY A 77 0.98 -1.12 -13.13
C GLY A 77 0.88 -1.84 -14.48
N PHE A 78 1.33 -1.24 -15.58
CA PHE A 78 1.09 -1.71 -16.95
C PHE A 78 1.49 -3.17 -17.20
N ASN A 79 2.60 -3.64 -16.65
CA ASN A 79 3.02 -5.05 -16.79
C ASN A 79 2.04 -6.01 -16.10
N TYR A 80 1.57 -5.64 -14.90
CA TYR A 80 0.55 -6.43 -14.19
C TYR A 80 -0.77 -6.39 -14.94
N GLN A 81 -1.17 -5.22 -15.43
CA GLN A 81 -2.38 -5.07 -16.23
C GLN A 81 -2.35 -5.98 -17.46
N ALA A 82 -1.27 -5.95 -18.24
CA ALA A 82 -1.14 -6.77 -19.44
C ALA A 82 -1.26 -8.27 -19.11
N ASN A 83 -0.54 -8.76 -18.10
CA ASN A 83 -0.55 -10.18 -17.74
C ASN A 83 -1.89 -10.62 -17.16
N LEU A 84 -2.45 -9.87 -16.21
CA LEU A 84 -3.67 -10.25 -15.51
C LEU A 84 -4.91 -10.14 -16.41
N THR A 85 -4.94 -9.16 -17.31
CA THR A 85 -6.05 -9.06 -18.28
C THR A 85 -5.94 -10.14 -19.36
N ALA A 86 -4.73 -10.59 -19.74
CA ALA A 86 -4.56 -11.76 -20.60
C ALA A 86 -5.06 -13.07 -19.94
N GLU A 87 -5.02 -13.16 -18.61
CA GLU A 87 -5.63 -14.23 -17.82
C GLU A 87 -7.15 -14.05 -17.64
N GLY A 88 -7.74 -12.98 -18.15
CA GLY A 88 -9.17 -12.68 -18.03
C GLY A 88 -9.55 -12.01 -16.70
N ARG A 89 -8.60 -11.55 -15.90
CA ARG A 89 -8.85 -10.85 -14.64
C ARG A 89 -9.09 -9.36 -14.88
N VAL A 90 -10.00 -8.79 -14.10
CA VAL A 90 -10.18 -7.34 -14.05
C VAL A 90 -9.01 -6.73 -13.27
N PHE A 91 -8.42 -5.68 -13.80
CA PHE A 91 -7.33 -4.94 -13.18
C PHE A 91 -7.69 -3.46 -13.10
N VAL A 92 -7.69 -2.93 -11.88
CA VAL A 92 -8.02 -1.53 -11.59
C VAL A 92 -6.83 -0.87 -10.91
N PRO A 93 -6.06 -0.04 -11.64
CA PRO A 93 -5.06 0.80 -11.00
C PRO A 93 -5.73 1.96 -10.29
N LEU A 94 -5.45 2.11 -9.00
CA LEU A 94 -6.04 3.17 -8.19
C LEU A 94 -5.28 4.48 -8.43
N ALA A 95 -6.03 5.56 -8.69
CA ALA A 95 -5.50 6.91 -8.83
C ALA A 95 -5.79 7.70 -7.54
N PHE A 96 -4.93 7.56 -6.53
CA PHE A 96 -4.98 8.37 -5.32
C PHE A 96 -3.60 8.96 -5.06
N CYS A 97 -3.51 10.25 -4.79
CA CYS A 97 -2.27 10.91 -4.39
C CYS A 97 -1.04 10.57 -5.27
N GLU A 98 -1.21 10.67 -6.58
CA GLU A 98 -0.16 10.37 -7.55
C GLU A 98 0.97 11.41 -7.55
N ARG A 99 2.12 11.03 -8.12
CA ARG A 99 3.28 11.88 -8.38
C ARG A 99 3.75 12.59 -7.12
N GLU A 100 3.89 13.91 -7.14
CA GLU A 100 4.36 14.71 -6.01
C GLU A 100 3.47 14.57 -4.77
N CYS A 101 2.17 14.27 -4.91
CA CYS A 101 1.30 14.05 -3.76
C CYS A 101 1.76 12.87 -2.92
N SER A 102 2.30 11.80 -3.52
CA SER A 102 2.74 10.59 -2.81
C SER A 102 3.85 10.83 -1.77
N LEU A 103 4.47 12.01 -1.78
CA LEU A 103 5.45 12.45 -0.77
C LEU A 103 4.80 12.96 0.53
N THR A 104 3.48 13.14 0.54
CA THR A 104 2.72 13.53 1.74
C THR A 104 2.73 12.43 2.80
N ALA A 105 2.36 12.76 4.04
CA ALA A 105 2.34 11.80 5.13
C ALA A 105 1.36 10.64 4.85
N LEU A 106 1.78 9.40 5.16
CA LEU A 106 1.00 8.19 4.86
C LEU A 106 -0.41 8.22 5.49
N ASN A 107 -0.56 8.78 6.69
CA ASN A 107 -1.85 8.90 7.36
C ASN A 107 -2.85 9.81 6.64
N ILE A 108 -2.38 10.69 5.74
CA ILE A 108 -3.23 11.50 4.86
C ILE A 108 -3.62 10.68 3.61
N GLN A 109 -2.71 9.85 3.12
CA GLN A 109 -2.93 9.04 1.92
C GLN A 109 -3.88 7.86 2.15
N VAL A 110 -3.86 7.23 3.33
CA VAL A 110 -4.65 6.02 3.61
C VAL A 110 -6.16 6.25 3.42
N PRO A 111 -6.78 7.31 3.97
CA PRO A 111 -8.20 7.61 3.71
C PRO A 111 -8.53 7.81 2.22
N MET A 112 -7.61 8.39 1.44
CA MET A 112 -7.78 8.58 -0.01
C MET A 112 -7.78 7.23 -0.74
N ALA A 113 -6.87 6.34 -0.37
CA ALA A 113 -6.80 4.99 -0.93
C ALA A 113 -8.05 4.17 -0.57
N ILE A 114 -8.54 4.26 0.67
CA ILE A 114 -9.79 3.63 1.11
C ILE A 114 -10.97 4.13 0.28
N ALA A 115 -11.08 5.46 0.09
CA ALA A 115 -12.14 6.05 -0.72
C ALA A 115 -12.09 5.55 -2.17
N ALA A 116 -10.90 5.47 -2.77
CA ALA A 116 -10.72 4.97 -4.13
C ALA A 116 -11.14 3.49 -4.27
N VAL A 117 -10.82 2.64 -3.29
CA VAL A 117 -11.27 1.23 -3.28
C VAL A 117 -12.78 1.15 -3.14
N ARG A 118 -13.37 1.86 -2.18
CA ARG A 118 -14.83 1.85 -1.94
C ARG A 118 -15.60 2.35 -3.15
N GLU A 119 -15.11 3.38 -3.84
CA GLU A 119 -15.73 3.88 -5.07
C GLU A 119 -15.81 2.79 -6.14
N VAL A 120 -14.74 2.04 -6.36
CA VAL A 120 -14.75 0.95 -7.34
C VAL A 120 -15.68 -0.18 -6.91
N VAL A 121 -15.62 -0.59 -5.64
CA VAL A 121 -16.47 -1.67 -5.11
C VAL A 121 -17.96 -1.31 -5.18
N ALA A 122 -18.31 -0.03 -4.98
CA ALA A 122 -19.70 0.42 -5.06
C ALA A 122 -20.25 0.43 -6.49
N ASN A 123 -19.39 0.59 -7.50
CA ASN A 123 -19.79 0.76 -8.90
C ASN A 123 -19.52 -0.47 -9.77
N ASP A 124 -18.83 -1.50 -9.27
CA ASP A 124 -18.45 -2.69 -10.04
C ASP A 124 -18.74 -3.98 -9.25
N GLU A 125 -19.84 -4.66 -9.64
CA GLU A 125 -20.31 -5.89 -9.00
C GLU A 125 -19.30 -7.04 -9.04
N ARG A 126 -18.31 -7.00 -9.94
CA ARG A 126 -17.26 -8.02 -10.03
C ARG A 126 -16.41 -8.08 -8.75
N PHE A 127 -16.40 -7.00 -7.97
CA PHE A 127 -15.69 -6.91 -6.68
C PHE A 127 -16.55 -7.38 -5.49
N ALA A 128 -17.83 -7.73 -5.68
CA ALA A 128 -18.73 -8.09 -4.59
C ALA A 128 -18.31 -9.37 -3.83
N SER A 129 -17.71 -10.32 -4.53
CA SER A 129 -17.19 -11.58 -3.96
C SER A 129 -15.77 -11.46 -3.40
N GLY A 130 -15.18 -10.27 -3.51
CA GLY A 130 -13.84 -9.95 -3.02
C GLY A 130 -12.85 -9.64 -4.13
N TYR A 131 -11.61 -9.37 -3.73
CA TYR A 131 -10.57 -8.86 -4.61
C TYR A 131 -9.17 -9.13 -4.05
N ILE A 132 -8.15 -8.93 -4.88
CA ILE A 132 -6.74 -9.01 -4.50
C ILE A 132 -6.12 -7.61 -4.57
N PHE A 133 -5.20 -7.32 -3.66
CA PHE A 133 -4.36 -6.13 -3.73
C PHE A 133 -2.97 -6.48 -4.26
N ILE A 134 -2.46 -5.66 -5.18
CA ILE A 134 -1.05 -5.62 -5.57
C ILE A 134 -0.55 -4.21 -5.31
N GLY A 135 0.52 -4.08 -4.53
CA GLY A 135 1.16 -2.79 -4.29
C GLY A 135 2.60 -2.79 -4.77
N HIS A 136 3.00 -1.73 -5.48
CA HIS A 136 4.38 -1.53 -5.89
C HIS A 136 5.10 -0.57 -4.93
N SER A 137 6.23 -0.99 -4.36
CA SER A 137 7.03 -0.19 -3.44
C SER A 137 6.18 0.36 -2.26
N GLN A 138 6.13 1.67 -2.04
CA GLN A 138 5.24 2.31 -1.04
C GLN A 138 3.77 1.88 -1.19
N GLY A 139 3.31 1.58 -2.41
CA GLY A 139 1.97 1.08 -2.66
C GLY A 139 1.66 -0.23 -1.92
N ALA A 140 2.67 -1.06 -1.62
CA ALA A 140 2.50 -2.26 -0.80
C ALA A 140 2.20 -1.92 0.67
N MET A 141 2.88 -0.90 1.22
CA MET A 141 2.57 -0.38 2.56
C MET A 141 1.17 0.24 2.60
N MET A 142 0.79 0.97 1.54
CA MET A 142 -0.56 1.53 1.41
C MET A 142 -1.63 0.43 1.37
N ALA A 143 -1.44 -0.60 0.54
CA ALA A 143 -2.35 -1.74 0.47
C ALA A 143 -2.53 -2.42 1.83
N ARG A 144 -1.44 -2.59 2.60
CA ARG A 144 -1.48 -3.12 3.96
C ARG A 144 -2.25 -2.20 4.91
N ALA A 145 -1.98 -0.90 4.88
CA ALA A 145 -2.67 0.06 5.74
C ALA A 145 -4.17 0.17 5.43
N VAL A 146 -4.57 0.01 4.15
CA VAL A 146 -5.98 -0.09 3.76
C VAL A 146 -6.62 -1.33 4.37
N ILE A 147 -5.97 -2.50 4.30
CA ILE A 147 -6.46 -3.72 4.96
C ILE A 147 -6.64 -3.50 6.47
N GLU A 148 -5.70 -2.81 7.12
CA GLU A 148 -5.75 -2.58 8.58
C GLU A 148 -6.79 -1.53 9.01
N GLN A 149 -7.24 -0.64 8.12
CA GLN A 149 -8.11 0.50 8.48
C GLN A 149 -9.47 0.51 7.77
N MET A 150 -9.70 -0.40 6.82
CA MET A 150 -10.97 -0.55 6.10
C MET A 150 -11.66 -1.84 6.56
N ASP A 151 -12.39 -1.76 7.68
CA ASP A 151 -13.01 -2.93 8.34
C ASP A 151 -13.93 -3.77 7.44
N ASP A 152 -14.50 -3.16 6.40
CA ASP A 152 -15.42 -3.78 5.44
C ASP A 152 -14.72 -4.34 4.19
N HIS A 153 -13.39 -4.45 4.19
CA HIS A 153 -12.66 -4.95 3.04
C HIS A 153 -12.99 -6.42 2.73
N LYS A 154 -12.94 -6.78 1.44
CA LYS A 154 -13.08 -8.16 0.97
C LYS A 154 -11.81 -8.66 0.28
N VAL A 155 -10.65 -8.21 0.78
CA VAL A 155 -9.34 -8.68 0.30
C VAL A 155 -9.17 -10.15 0.64
N HIS A 156 -8.76 -10.94 -0.35
CA HIS A 156 -8.35 -12.33 -0.16
C HIS A 156 -6.84 -12.49 -0.37
N THR A 157 -6.27 -13.56 0.19
CA THR A 157 -4.92 -14.03 -0.15
C THR A 157 -5.01 -15.17 -1.18
N PHE A 158 -3.91 -15.41 -1.87
CA PHE A 158 -3.74 -16.45 -2.91
C PHE A 158 -3.92 -17.87 -2.36
#